data_AF-A0A6B3EW87-F1
#
_entry.id   AF-A0A6B3EW87-F1
#
_cell.length_a   1.000
_cell.length_b   1.000
_cell.length_c   1.000
_cell.angle_alpha   90.00
_cell.angle_beta   90.00
_cell.angle_gamma   90.00
#
_symmetry.space_group_name_H-M   'P 1'
#
loop_
_entity.id
_entity.type
_entity.pdbx_description
1 polymer ?
#
loop_
_entity_poly.entity_id
_entity_poly.type
_entity_poly.pdbx_seq_one_letter_code
_entity_poly.pdbx_strand_id
1 'polypeptide(L)'
;MELMAGNPVTPGTDGTRTGGTRAAVRGAPAPGETVRGATAHGDTVRGGPADRARGSLLGLAVGDALGAPAENMRPSEIRRRWGRIESFVSDDPAGTDDTEYAIFSGLLLARHGSALTVTHVERAWRLWIADLDEGPFRGAGFSERGTLENLRRGLAAPISAQHRHAWSDGLAMRAAPFGVFAAGRPAEAARLVAVDGRVSHEGEGIYGGQAVAAGVAA
;
A
#
# COMPACT_ATOMS: atom_id res chain seq x y z
N MET A 1 17.06 27.14 -37.95
CA MET A 1 16.94 28.58 -37.65
C MET A 1 16.98 28.70 -36.14
N GLU A 2 18.16 29.06 -35.67
CA GLU A 2 18.57 29.18 -34.28
C GLU A 2 18.01 30.47 -33.68
N LEU A 3 17.51 30.45 -32.44
CA LEU A 3 17.25 31.65 -31.65
C LEU A 3 17.66 31.36 -30.20
N MET A 4 18.91 31.72 -29.92
CA MET A 4 19.50 31.97 -28.60
C MET A 4 19.12 33.39 -28.12
N ALA A 5 18.80 33.52 -26.84
CA ALA A 5 19.11 34.67 -25.95
C ALA A 5 18.57 34.30 -24.55
N GLY A 6 19.34 34.08 -23.49
CA GLY A 6 20.59 34.73 -23.09
C GLY A 6 20.25 35.87 -22.13
N ASN A 7 20.20 35.60 -20.82
CA ASN A 7 20.06 36.62 -19.79
C ASN A 7 21.36 36.69 -18.95
N PRO A 8 21.90 37.89 -18.67
CA PRO A 8 23.26 38.04 -18.17
C PRO A 8 23.37 37.86 -16.64
N VAL A 9 24.53 37.31 -16.23
CA VAL A 9 25.01 37.25 -14.85
C VAL A 9 25.90 38.47 -14.58
N THR A 10 25.68 39.17 -13.47
CA THR A 10 26.59 40.19 -12.94
C THR A 10 27.29 39.70 -11.66
N PRO A 11 28.60 39.97 -11.47
CA PRO A 11 29.31 39.67 -10.24
C PRO A 11 29.48 40.92 -9.35
N GLY A 12 29.36 40.76 -8.03
CA GLY A 12 29.68 41.78 -7.02
C GLY A 12 29.84 41.13 -5.65
N THR A 13 31.08 40.81 -5.26
CA THR A 13 31.95 41.53 -4.30
C THR A 13 31.79 41.15 -2.83
N ASP A 14 32.96 40.82 -2.29
CA ASP A 14 33.42 40.40 -0.98
C ASP A 14 33.00 41.26 0.23
N GLY A 15 33.02 40.60 1.41
CA GLY A 15 33.46 41.23 2.67
C GLY A 15 32.40 41.74 3.65
N THR A 16 32.09 40.95 4.69
CA THR A 16 32.31 41.32 6.11
C THR A 16 31.92 40.18 7.07
N ARG A 17 32.87 39.80 7.94
CA ARG A 17 32.67 38.91 9.11
C ARG A 17 32.07 39.73 10.26
N THR A 18 31.26 39.08 11.12
CA THR A 18 31.43 39.07 12.60
C THR A 18 30.37 38.23 13.32
N GLY A 19 30.80 37.44 14.32
CA GLY A 19 30.00 36.88 15.45
C GLY A 19 29.19 35.62 15.14
N GLY A 20 29.51 34.40 15.60
CA GLY A 20 29.83 34.00 16.98
C GLY A 20 28.52 33.59 17.68
N THR A 21 28.12 32.31 17.62
CA THR A 21 28.11 31.43 18.81
C THR A 21 28.24 29.95 18.40
N ARG A 22 29.26 29.27 18.93
CA ARG A 22 29.47 27.82 18.83
C ARG A 22 28.43 27.09 19.69
N ALA A 23 27.56 26.29 19.08
CA ALA A 23 26.83 25.25 19.78
C ALA A 23 27.79 24.08 20.07
N ALA A 24 27.85 23.66 21.34
CA ALA A 24 28.70 22.58 21.82
C ALA A 24 28.31 21.25 21.15
N VAL A 25 29.25 20.67 20.41
CA VAL A 25 29.20 19.28 19.96
C VAL A 25 29.28 18.40 21.20
N ARG A 26 28.22 17.66 21.50
CA ARG A 26 28.22 16.65 22.57
C ARG A 26 29.25 15.57 22.22
N GLY A 27 30.18 15.35 23.14
CA GLY A 27 31.28 14.40 22.98
C GLY A 27 30.79 12.97 22.73
N ALA A 28 31.52 12.27 21.87
CA ALA A 28 31.37 10.83 21.67
C ALA A 28 31.66 10.08 22.99
N PRO A 29 30.92 8.99 23.30
CA PRO A 29 31.20 8.19 24.48
C PRO A 29 32.52 7.43 24.34
N ALA A 30 33.22 7.25 25.47
CA ALA A 30 34.46 6.51 25.55
C ALA A 30 34.27 5.02 25.22
N PRO A 31 35.26 4.33 24.62
CA PRO A 31 35.15 2.90 24.36
C PRO A 31 35.32 2.13 25.67
N GLY A 32 34.30 1.41 26.13
CA GLY A 32 34.46 0.45 27.23
C GLY A 32 33.24 0.12 28.10
N GLU A 33 32.07 0.73 27.90
CA GLU A 33 30.91 0.44 28.76
C GLU A 33 29.96 -0.56 28.08
N THR A 34 30.07 -1.84 28.46
CA THR A 34 29.10 -2.87 28.09
C THR A 34 27.74 -2.56 28.73
N VAL A 35 26.87 -1.88 27.98
CA VAL A 35 25.44 -1.80 28.29
C VAL A 35 24.86 -3.20 28.11
N ARG A 36 24.73 -3.96 29.21
CA ARG A 36 23.84 -5.13 29.25
C ARG A 36 22.40 -4.63 29.24
N GLY A 37 21.95 -4.19 28.06
CA GLY A 37 20.54 -4.02 27.76
C GLY A 37 19.97 -5.39 27.45
N ALA A 38 19.22 -5.96 28.39
CA ALA A 38 18.41 -7.13 28.13
C ALA A 38 17.38 -6.78 27.04
N THR A 39 17.70 -7.08 25.78
CA THR A 39 16.69 -7.16 24.74
C THR A 39 15.91 -8.43 25.00
N ALA A 40 14.82 -8.33 25.77
CA ALA A 40 13.76 -9.31 25.69
C ALA A 40 13.17 -9.20 24.27
N HIS A 41 13.80 -9.87 23.30
CA HIS A 41 13.09 -10.36 22.14
C HIS A 41 12.09 -11.36 22.72
N GLY A 42 10.88 -10.87 23.02
CA GLY A 42 9.79 -11.73 23.44
C GLY A 42 9.68 -12.84 22.42
N ASP A 43 9.88 -14.08 22.85
CA ASP A 43 9.72 -15.26 22.02
C ASP A 43 8.35 -15.17 21.34
N THR A 44 8.33 -14.88 20.05
CA THR A 44 7.09 -14.96 19.26
C THR A 44 6.71 -16.43 19.25
N VAL A 45 5.77 -16.81 20.12
CA VAL A 45 5.19 -18.15 20.13
C VAL A 45 4.64 -18.41 18.72
N ARG A 46 5.21 -19.40 18.02
CA ARG A 46 4.69 -19.85 16.72
C ARG A 46 3.19 -20.15 16.87
N GLY A 47 2.37 -19.61 15.98
CA GLY A 47 0.91 -19.73 16.03
C GLY A 47 0.18 -18.72 16.92
N GLY A 48 0.88 -17.80 17.59
CA GLY A 48 0.25 -16.69 18.33
C GLY A 48 -0.42 -15.66 17.42
N PRO A 49 -1.24 -14.73 17.95
CA PRO A 49 -1.94 -13.72 17.15
C PRO A 49 -1.03 -12.88 16.25
N ALA A 50 0.16 -12.50 16.73
CA ALA A 50 1.14 -11.76 15.96
C ALA A 50 1.73 -12.59 14.79
N ASP A 51 1.90 -13.90 14.99
CA ASP A 51 2.37 -14.83 13.96
C ASP A 51 1.30 -15.03 12.89
N ARG A 52 0.03 -15.19 13.29
CA ARG A 52 -1.12 -15.24 12.36
C ARG A 52 -1.28 -13.95 11.56
N ALA A 53 -1.12 -12.79 12.20
CA ALA A 53 -1.15 -11.50 11.53
C ALA A 53 -0.05 -11.38 10.46
N ARG A 54 1.19 -11.75 10.80
CA ARG A 54 2.31 -11.79 9.84
C ARG A 54 2.03 -12.79 8.72
N GLY A 55 1.57 -14.00 9.06
CA GLY A 55 1.22 -15.03 8.09
C GLY A 55 0.12 -14.61 7.13
N SER A 56 -0.88 -13.82 7.58
CA SER A 56 -1.93 -13.28 6.71
C SER A 56 -1.38 -12.29 5.70
N LEU A 57 -0.56 -11.33 6.12
CA LEU A 57 0.00 -10.32 5.22
C LEU A 57 1.06 -10.90 4.28
N LEU A 58 1.93 -11.78 4.78
CA LEU A 58 2.92 -12.48 3.96
C LEU A 58 2.26 -13.48 3.01
N GLY A 59 1.22 -14.18 3.47
CA GLY A 59 0.46 -15.13 2.65
C GLY A 59 -0.24 -14.45 1.48
N LEU A 60 -0.75 -13.23 1.66
CA LEU A 60 -1.26 -12.39 0.58
C LEU A 60 -0.15 -12.14 -0.46
N ALA A 61 0.98 -11.59 -0.05
CA ALA A 61 2.07 -11.25 -0.98
C ALA A 61 2.68 -12.47 -1.68
N VAL A 62 2.80 -13.60 -0.98
CA VAL A 62 3.26 -14.86 -1.56
C VAL A 62 2.22 -15.42 -2.55
N GLY A 63 0.94 -15.37 -2.21
CA GLY A 63 -0.14 -15.84 -3.08
C GLY A 63 -0.23 -15.04 -4.37
N ASP A 64 -0.15 -13.72 -4.26
CA ASP A 64 -0.04 -12.76 -5.36
C ASP A 64 1.14 -13.13 -6.28
N ALA A 65 2.37 -13.15 -5.76
CA ALA A 65 3.56 -13.45 -6.56
C ALA A 65 3.59 -14.86 -7.18
N LEU A 66 2.95 -15.85 -6.55
CA LEU A 66 2.75 -17.19 -7.13
C LEU A 66 1.74 -17.19 -8.28
N GLY A 67 0.69 -16.39 -8.16
CA GLY A 67 -0.40 -16.31 -9.13
C GLY A 67 -0.07 -15.47 -10.36
N ALA A 68 0.72 -14.40 -10.19
CA ALA A 68 1.00 -13.42 -11.24
C ALA A 68 1.48 -14.03 -12.58
N PRO A 69 2.41 -15.01 -12.63
CA PRO A 69 2.84 -15.60 -13.90
C PRO A 69 1.73 -16.36 -14.65
N ALA A 70 0.70 -16.81 -13.94
CA ALA A 70 -0.42 -17.58 -14.48
C ALA A 70 -1.66 -16.71 -14.76
N GLU A 71 -1.60 -15.41 -14.48
CA GLU A 71 -2.68 -14.48 -14.73
C GLU A 71 -3.08 -14.51 -16.22
N ASN A 72 -4.39 -14.46 -16.51
CA ASN A 72 -4.95 -14.51 -17.86
C ASN A 72 -4.68 -15.81 -18.65
N MET A 73 -4.16 -16.87 -18.01
CA MET A 73 -4.00 -18.20 -18.63
C MET A 73 -5.20 -19.11 -18.33
N ARG A 74 -5.54 -19.98 -19.28
CA ARG A 74 -6.52 -21.06 -19.03
C ARG A 74 -5.91 -22.15 -18.16
N PRO A 75 -6.71 -22.88 -17.35
CA PRO A 75 -6.22 -24.01 -16.56
C PRO A 75 -5.50 -25.11 -17.38
N SER A 76 -5.85 -25.30 -18.66
CA SER A 76 -5.13 -26.22 -19.56
C SER A 76 -3.74 -25.72 -19.97
N GLU A 77 -3.55 -24.41 -20.02
CA GLU A 77 -2.27 -23.77 -20.37
C GLU A 77 -1.32 -23.81 -19.19
N ILE A 78 -1.83 -23.51 -17.98
CA ILE A 78 -1.10 -23.65 -16.73
C ILE A 78 -0.61 -25.10 -16.57
N ARG A 79 -1.50 -26.09 -16.74
CA ARG A 79 -1.15 -27.51 -16.65
C ARG A 79 -0.12 -27.95 -17.70
N ARG A 80 -0.23 -27.45 -18.93
CA ARG A 80 0.74 -27.78 -19.99
C ARG A 80 2.12 -27.19 -19.71
N ARG A 81 2.18 -25.99 -19.13
CA ARG A 81 3.43 -25.26 -18.89
C ARG A 81 4.15 -25.70 -17.62
N TRP A 82 3.41 -25.89 -16.53
CA TRP A 82 3.98 -26.13 -15.20
C TRP A 82 3.39 -27.34 -14.47
N GLY A 83 2.35 -27.98 -15.01
CA GLY A 83 1.60 -28.99 -14.25
C GLY A 83 0.84 -28.34 -13.09
N ARG A 84 1.28 -28.60 -11.85
CA ARG A 84 0.81 -27.92 -10.65
C ARG A 84 1.86 -26.91 -10.21
N ILE A 85 1.45 -25.66 -9.99
CA ILE A 85 2.32 -24.65 -9.39
C ILE A 85 2.44 -24.96 -7.90
N GLU A 86 3.64 -25.31 -7.46
CA GLU A 86 3.96 -25.64 -6.05
C GLU A 86 4.98 -24.66 -5.43
N SER A 87 5.59 -23.81 -6.26
CA SER A 87 6.57 -22.79 -5.87
C SER A 87 6.59 -21.68 -6.92
N PHE A 88 7.44 -20.67 -6.73
CA PHE A 88 7.60 -19.59 -7.70
C PHE A 88 8.11 -20.13 -9.04
N VAL A 89 7.44 -19.73 -10.12
CA VAL A 89 7.75 -20.15 -11.50
C VAL A 89 8.36 -19.04 -12.35
N SER A 90 8.55 -17.86 -11.75
CA SER A 90 9.33 -16.73 -12.28
C SER A 90 10.70 -16.72 -11.63
N ASP A 91 11.74 -16.38 -12.40
CA ASP A 91 13.11 -16.16 -11.88
C ASP A 91 13.20 -14.87 -11.04
N ASP A 92 12.25 -13.95 -11.22
CA ASP A 92 12.08 -12.73 -10.45
C ASP A 92 10.63 -12.67 -9.93
N PRO A 93 10.32 -13.36 -8.81
CA PRO A 93 8.97 -13.35 -8.25
C PRO A 93 8.69 -12.01 -7.55
N ALA A 94 7.63 -11.33 -7.98
CA ALA A 94 7.18 -10.07 -7.42
C ALA A 94 5.66 -10.09 -7.26
N GLY A 95 5.16 -9.39 -6.24
CA GLY A 95 3.73 -9.10 -6.12
C GLY A 95 3.29 -8.05 -7.15
N THR A 96 1.98 -7.94 -7.35
CA THR A 96 1.33 -6.98 -8.24
C THR A 96 0.67 -5.87 -7.43
N ASP A 97 -0.32 -5.21 -8.04
CA ASP A 97 -1.18 -4.24 -7.41
C ASP A 97 -1.91 -4.79 -6.17
N ASP A 98 -2.18 -6.09 -6.08
CA ASP A 98 -2.73 -6.74 -4.86
C ASP A 98 -1.90 -6.40 -3.61
N THR A 99 -0.59 -6.63 -3.68
CA THR A 99 0.34 -6.35 -2.57
C THR A 99 0.50 -4.84 -2.36
N GLU A 100 0.63 -4.06 -3.43
CA GLU A 100 0.78 -2.60 -3.34
C GLU A 100 -0.44 -1.95 -2.65
N TYR A 101 -1.64 -2.36 -3.03
CA TYR A 101 -2.87 -1.85 -2.45
C TYR A 101 -3.09 -2.36 -1.02
N ALA A 102 -2.67 -3.59 -0.70
CA ALA A 102 -2.68 -4.06 0.69
C ALA A 102 -1.74 -3.21 1.58
N ILE A 103 -0.57 -2.83 1.08
CA ILE A 103 0.34 -1.89 1.78
C ILE A 103 -0.31 -0.53 1.93
N PHE A 104 -0.92 0.01 0.86
CA PHE A 104 -1.66 1.27 0.89
C PHE A 104 -2.73 1.29 2.00
N SER A 105 -3.60 0.28 2.05
CA SER A 105 -4.64 0.17 3.07
C SER A 105 -4.05 -0.04 4.48
N GLY A 106 -2.96 -0.81 4.60
CA GLY A 106 -2.24 -0.99 5.86
C GLY A 106 -1.66 0.32 6.41
N LEU A 107 -1.08 1.17 5.55
CA LEU A 107 -0.56 2.48 5.94
C LEU A 107 -1.65 3.44 6.41
N LEU A 108 -2.83 3.40 5.76
CA LEU A 108 -4.00 4.16 6.21
C LEU A 108 -4.47 3.72 7.60
N LEU A 109 -4.55 2.41 7.86
CA LEU A 109 -4.91 1.89 9.17
C LEU A 109 -3.85 2.22 10.24
N ALA A 110 -2.57 2.12 9.91
CA ALA A 110 -1.50 2.50 10.84
C ALA A 110 -1.58 3.98 11.25
N ARG A 111 -2.02 4.86 10.34
CA ARG A 111 -2.15 6.30 10.60
C ARG A 111 -3.45 6.67 11.31
N HIS A 112 -4.58 6.09 10.92
CA HIS A 112 -5.91 6.55 11.33
C HIS A 112 -6.64 5.58 12.27
N GLY A 113 -6.21 4.32 12.32
CA GLY A 113 -6.86 3.26 13.08
C GLY A 113 -8.36 3.16 12.80
N SER A 114 -9.14 2.92 13.84
CA SER A 114 -10.61 2.87 13.76
C SER A 114 -11.25 4.20 13.33
N ALA A 115 -10.54 5.32 13.43
CA ALA A 115 -11.01 6.64 12.99
C ALA A 115 -10.77 6.89 11.49
N LEU A 116 -10.43 5.86 10.71
CA LEU A 116 -10.37 5.95 9.25
C LEU A 116 -11.72 6.44 8.69
N THR A 117 -11.65 7.43 7.78
CA THR A 117 -12.81 8.03 7.13
C THR A 117 -12.63 7.97 5.62
N VAL A 118 -13.73 8.09 4.86
CA VAL A 118 -13.69 8.12 3.40
C VAL A 118 -12.83 9.28 2.91
N THR A 119 -12.85 10.44 3.59
CA THR A 119 -12.01 11.59 3.27
C THR A 119 -10.52 11.31 3.44
N HIS A 120 -10.13 10.53 4.46
CA HIS A 120 -8.73 10.10 4.62
C HIS A 120 -8.29 9.22 3.44
N VAL A 121 -9.14 8.27 3.05
CA VAL A 121 -8.88 7.35 1.94
C VAL A 121 -8.80 8.12 0.63
N GLU A 122 -9.77 8.96 0.31
CA GLU A 122 -9.80 9.75 -0.94
C GLU A 122 -8.56 10.64 -1.05
N ARG A 123 -8.17 11.31 0.05
CA ARG A 123 -6.95 12.13 0.07
C ARG A 123 -5.71 11.30 -0.24
N ALA A 124 -5.60 10.10 0.32
CA ALA A 124 -4.47 9.22 0.03
C ALA A 124 -4.48 8.72 -1.41
N TRP A 125 -5.64 8.34 -1.96
CA TRP A 125 -5.80 7.99 -3.38
C TRP A 125 -5.32 9.10 -4.30
N ARG A 126 -5.68 10.36 -4.01
CA ARG A 126 -5.21 11.51 -4.79
C ARG A 126 -3.69 11.67 -4.69
N LEU A 127 -3.19 11.82 -3.46
CA LEU A 127 -1.78 12.17 -3.22
C LEU A 127 -0.79 11.08 -3.61
N TRP A 128 -1.16 9.80 -3.48
CA TRP A 128 -0.23 8.68 -3.63
C TRP A 128 -0.48 7.85 -4.90
N ILE A 129 -1.53 8.15 -5.67
CA ILE A 129 -1.88 7.33 -6.84
C ILE A 129 -2.34 8.21 -8.01
N ALA A 130 -3.40 9.02 -7.84
CA ALA A 130 -4.03 9.73 -8.94
C ALA A 130 -3.20 10.89 -9.48
N ASP A 131 -2.55 11.63 -8.58
CA ASP A 131 -1.82 12.87 -8.85
C ASP A 131 -0.31 12.65 -9.05
N LEU A 132 0.16 11.40 -8.98
CA LEU A 132 1.56 11.07 -9.28
C LEU A 132 1.83 11.18 -10.79
N ASP A 133 2.89 11.91 -11.16
CA ASP A 133 3.35 12.08 -12.54
C ASP A 133 4.33 10.96 -12.95
N GLU A 134 3.91 9.71 -12.74
CA GLU A 134 4.72 8.51 -13.04
C GLU A 134 4.34 7.85 -14.40
N GLY A 135 3.48 8.50 -15.19
CA GLY A 135 2.94 7.95 -16.43
C GLY A 135 1.76 6.98 -16.18
N PRO A 136 1.40 6.12 -17.16
CA PRO A 136 0.31 5.18 -16.98
C PRO A 136 0.65 4.20 -15.85
N PHE A 137 -0.19 4.16 -14.81
CA PHE A 137 -0.05 3.26 -13.67
C PHE A 137 0.08 1.82 -14.18
N ARG A 138 1.30 1.27 -14.10
CA ARG A 138 1.62 -0.07 -14.57
C ARG A 138 1.17 -1.05 -13.49
N GLY A 139 -0.01 -1.65 -13.69
CA GLY A 139 -0.52 -2.68 -12.79
C GLY A 139 -1.92 -2.44 -12.24
N ALA A 140 -2.54 -1.28 -12.44
CA ALA A 140 -3.89 -1.06 -11.92
C ALA A 140 -4.91 -1.97 -12.62
N GLY A 141 -5.56 -2.81 -11.82
CA GLY A 141 -6.82 -3.46 -12.15
C GLY A 141 -7.81 -2.53 -12.86
N PHE A 142 -8.71 -3.13 -13.64
CA PHE A 142 -9.67 -2.38 -14.47
C PHE A 142 -10.59 -1.46 -13.64
N SER A 143 -10.86 -1.82 -12.38
CA SER A 143 -11.59 -1.05 -11.39
C SER A 143 -10.85 0.25 -11.03
N GLU A 144 -9.60 0.13 -10.65
CA GLU A 144 -8.77 1.21 -10.13
C GLU A 144 -8.52 2.26 -11.21
N ARG A 145 -8.35 1.83 -12.47
CA ARG A 145 -8.29 2.77 -13.61
C ARG A 145 -9.55 3.62 -13.75
N GLY A 146 -10.74 3.04 -13.58
CA GLY A 146 -12.00 3.78 -13.60
C GLY A 146 -12.09 4.80 -12.46
N THR A 147 -11.66 4.40 -11.26
CA THR A 147 -11.58 5.29 -10.10
C THR A 147 -10.63 6.46 -10.34
N LEU A 148 -9.42 6.20 -10.84
CA LEU A 148 -8.41 7.23 -11.10
C LEU A 148 -8.88 8.26 -12.12
N GLU A 149 -9.54 7.82 -13.19
CA GLU A 149 -10.12 8.72 -14.19
C GLU A 149 -11.20 9.62 -13.57
N ASN A 150 -12.08 9.06 -12.75
CA ASN A 150 -13.10 9.84 -12.06
C ASN A 150 -12.48 10.86 -11.07
N LEU A 151 -11.47 10.46 -10.30
CA LEU A 151 -10.76 11.35 -9.37
C LEU A 151 -10.07 12.50 -10.12
N ARG A 152 -9.42 12.23 -11.26
CA ARG A 152 -8.76 13.24 -12.11
C ARG A 152 -9.74 14.23 -12.74
N ARG A 153 -10.99 13.81 -12.94
CA ARG A 153 -12.10 14.70 -13.34
C ARG A 153 -12.68 15.53 -12.19
N GLY A 154 -12.14 15.39 -10.98
CA GLY A 154 -12.61 16.11 -9.79
C GLY A 154 -13.82 15.47 -9.11
N LEU A 155 -14.21 14.24 -9.49
CA LEU A 155 -15.27 13.51 -8.80
C LEU A 155 -14.74 12.97 -7.47
N ALA A 156 -15.60 12.94 -6.45
CA ALA A 156 -15.30 12.48 -5.10
C ALA A 156 -16.14 11.24 -4.77
N ALA A 157 -15.79 10.54 -3.69
CA ALA A 157 -16.57 9.40 -3.23
C ALA A 157 -18.00 9.83 -2.82
N PRO A 158 -19.05 9.04 -3.09
CA PRO A 158 -19.00 7.71 -3.70
C PRO A 158 -19.01 7.71 -5.24
N ILE A 159 -19.12 8.87 -5.89
CA ILE A 159 -19.23 8.97 -7.35
C ILE A 159 -17.94 8.49 -8.03
N SER A 160 -16.79 8.67 -7.39
CA SER A 160 -15.51 8.16 -7.90
C SER A 160 -15.51 6.65 -8.15
N ALA A 161 -16.29 5.88 -7.39
CA ALA A 161 -16.45 4.44 -7.55
C ALA A 161 -17.42 4.02 -8.66
N GLN A 162 -18.14 4.95 -9.29
CA GLN A 162 -19.13 4.63 -10.33
C GLN A 162 -18.44 4.43 -11.68
N HIS A 163 -18.10 3.19 -11.98
CA HIS A 163 -17.52 2.75 -13.26
C HIS A 163 -17.85 1.29 -13.57
N ARG A 164 -17.61 0.86 -14.81
CA ARG A 164 -18.02 -0.46 -15.34
C ARG A 164 -17.54 -1.68 -14.54
N HIS A 165 -16.45 -1.53 -13.79
CA HIS A 165 -15.75 -2.60 -13.08
C HIS A 165 -15.79 -2.45 -11.56
N ALA A 166 -16.69 -1.65 -11.00
CA ALA A 166 -16.74 -1.39 -9.55
C ALA A 166 -17.12 -2.61 -8.68
N TRP A 167 -17.53 -3.70 -9.33
CA TRP A 167 -17.87 -4.99 -8.73
C TRP A 167 -16.69 -5.98 -8.66
N SER A 168 -15.51 -5.62 -9.16
CA SER A 168 -14.34 -6.50 -9.17
C SER A 168 -13.84 -6.83 -7.76
N ASP A 169 -12.87 -7.74 -7.68
CA ASP A 169 -12.18 -8.15 -6.46
C ASP A 169 -11.11 -7.17 -5.98
N GLY A 170 -10.95 -6.01 -6.62
CA GLY A 170 -9.90 -5.03 -6.30
C GLY A 170 -9.89 -4.56 -4.84
N LEU A 171 -11.05 -4.55 -4.18
CA LEU A 171 -11.16 -4.33 -2.73
C LEU A 171 -10.91 -5.59 -1.91
N ALA A 172 -11.38 -6.75 -2.39
CA ALA A 172 -11.25 -8.03 -1.69
C ALA A 172 -9.79 -8.49 -1.60
N MET A 173 -9.03 -8.35 -2.70
CA MET A 173 -7.62 -8.75 -2.76
C MET A 173 -6.74 -7.99 -1.75
N ARG A 174 -7.09 -6.74 -1.44
CA ARG A 174 -6.38 -5.88 -0.46
C ARG A 174 -6.97 -5.86 0.95
N ALA A 175 -7.93 -6.74 1.26
CA ALA A 175 -8.73 -6.64 2.48
C ALA A 175 -8.04 -7.15 3.77
N ALA A 176 -6.96 -7.94 3.65
CA ALA A 176 -6.29 -8.58 4.77
C ALA A 176 -5.84 -7.62 5.91
N PRO A 177 -5.28 -6.42 5.64
CA PRO A 177 -4.90 -5.48 6.69
C PRO A 177 -6.04 -5.07 7.62
N PHE A 178 -7.27 -4.94 7.09
CA PHE A 178 -8.45 -4.58 7.89
C PHE A 178 -8.83 -5.70 8.86
N GLY A 179 -8.76 -6.95 8.39
CA GLY A 179 -9.01 -8.12 9.23
C GLY A 179 -7.96 -8.28 10.33
N VAL A 180 -6.68 -8.10 9.99
CA VAL A 180 -5.58 -8.11 10.96
C VAL A 180 -5.73 -7.01 12.01
N PHE A 181 -6.04 -5.77 11.59
CA PHE A 181 -6.23 -4.64 12.50
C PHE A 181 -7.42 -4.84 13.44
N ALA A 182 -8.50 -5.44 12.94
CA ALA A 182 -9.72 -5.70 13.67
C ALA A 182 -9.87 -7.17 14.12
N ALA A 183 -8.76 -7.85 14.40
CA ALA A 183 -8.76 -9.23 14.88
C ALA A 183 -9.70 -9.40 16.09
N GLY A 184 -10.55 -10.44 16.05
CA GLY A 184 -11.62 -10.69 17.02
C GLY A 184 -12.84 -9.78 16.88
N ARG A 185 -12.87 -8.87 15.89
CA ARG A 185 -13.96 -7.90 15.66
C ARG A 185 -14.37 -7.85 14.16
N PRO A 186 -14.96 -8.92 13.61
CA PRO A 186 -15.31 -9.00 12.18
C PRO A 186 -16.18 -7.86 11.66
N ALA A 187 -17.12 -7.38 12.48
CA ALA A 187 -17.98 -6.25 12.11
C ALA A 187 -17.19 -4.94 11.93
N GLU A 188 -16.14 -4.72 12.74
CA GLU A 188 -15.27 -3.56 12.55
C GLU A 188 -14.40 -3.71 11.30
N ALA A 189 -13.88 -4.91 11.04
CA ALA A 189 -13.12 -5.19 9.82
C ALA A 189 -13.95 -4.87 8.57
N ALA A 190 -15.19 -5.36 8.53
CA ALA A 190 -16.15 -5.09 7.46
C ALA A 190 -16.52 -3.59 7.35
N ARG A 191 -16.62 -2.87 8.47
CA ARG A 191 -16.86 -1.42 8.45
C ARG A 191 -15.68 -0.66 7.85
N LEU A 192 -14.45 -0.96 8.29
CA LEU A 192 -13.25 -0.25 7.86
C LEU A 192 -12.91 -0.51 6.39
N VAL A 193 -13.03 -1.75 5.91
CA VAL A 193 -12.80 -2.05 4.50
C VAL A 193 -13.87 -1.40 3.60
N ALA A 194 -15.11 -1.26 4.06
CA ALA A 194 -16.14 -0.53 3.32
C ALA A 194 -15.86 0.99 3.26
N VAL A 195 -15.22 1.56 4.28
CA VAL A 195 -14.74 2.94 4.26
C VAL A 195 -13.66 3.14 3.20
N ASP A 196 -12.71 2.20 3.07
CA ASP A 196 -11.70 2.20 2.00
C ASP A 196 -12.35 2.04 0.62
N GLY A 197 -13.16 1.00 0.49
CA GLY A 197 -13.80 0.62 -0.76
C GLY A 197 -14.69 1.70 -1.35
N ARG A 198 -15.30 2.57 -0.54
CA ARG A 198 -16.24 3.60 -1.02
C ARG A 198 -15.62 4.62 -1.99
N VAL A 199 -14.29 4.69 -2.07
CA VAL A 199 -13.59 5.51 -3.06
C VAL A 199 -13.54 4.83 -4.44
N SER A 200 -13.50 3.51 -4.50
CA SER A 200 -13.14 2.75 -5.71
C SER A 200 -14.09 1.64 -6.14
N HIS A 201 -15.01 1.20 -5.27
CA HIS A 201 -15.90 0.07 -5.49
C HIS A 201 -17.32 0.37 -5.02
N GLU A 202 -18.29 -0.32 -5.60
CA GLU A 202 -19.70 -0.29 -5.21
C GLU A 202 -20.35 -1.68 -5.34
N GLY A 203 -21.50 -1.87 -4.71
CA GLY A 203 -22.24 -3.15 -4.77
C GLY A 203 -21.38 -4.35 -4.36
N GLU A 204 -21.30 -5.35 -5.24
CA GLU A 204 -20.58 -6.60 -4.99
C GLU A 204 -19.10 -6.43 -4.65
N GLY A 205 -18.43 -5.39 -5.17
CA GLY A 205 -17.03 -5.11 -4.83
C GLY A 205 -16.87 -4.76 -3.34
N ILE A 206 -17.82 -4.02 -2.77
CA ILE A 206 -17.87 -3.74 -1.33
C ILE A 206 -18.15 -5.02 -0.54
N TYR A 207 -19.14 -5.81 -0.95
CA TYR A 207 -19.51 -7.03 -0.23
C TYR A 207 -18.38 -8.07 -0.23
N GLY A 208 -17.65 -8.21 -1.34
CA GLY A 208 -16.45 -9.05 -1.43
C GLY A 208 -15.38 -8.60 -0.44
N GLY A 209 -15.05 -7.30 -0.42
CA GLY A 209 -14.12 -6.73 0.55
C GLY A 209 -14.51 -6.98 2.00
N GLN A 210 -15.79 -6.77 2.33
CA GLN A 210 -16.34 -7.01 3.66
C GLN A 210 -16.24 -8.47 4.09
N ALA A 211 -16.58 -9.40 3.19
CA ALA A 211 -16.51 -10.82 3.47
C ALA A 211 -15.08 -11.29 3.77
N VAL A 212 -14.10 -10.86 2.97
CA VAL A 212 -12.68 -11.20 3.19
C VAL A 212 -12.16 -10.57 4.49
N ALA A 213 -12.38 -9.28 4.71
CA ALA A 213 -11.91 -8.61 5.93
C ALA A 213 -12.50 -9.22 7.20
N ALA A 214 -13.81 -9.51 7.20
CA ALA A 214 -14.48 -10.18 8.32
C ALA A 214 -13.95 -11.60 8.54
N GLY A 215 -13.71 -12.35 7.46
CA GLY A 215 -13.16 -13.70 7.53
C GLY A 215 -11.74 -13.75 8.11
N VAL A 216 -10.87 -12.79 7.73
CA VAL A 216 -9.52 -12.67 8.29
C VAL A 216 -9.55 -12.29 9.78
N ALA A 217 -10.54 -11.50 10.21
CA ALA A 217 -10.68 -11.06 11.60
C ALA A 217 -11.23 -12.14 12.56
N ALA A 218 -11.84 -13.21 12.06
CA ALA A 218 -12.57 -14.20 12.85
C ALA A 218 -11.69 -15.21 13.62
#